data_AF-A0A556QWQ3-F1
#
_entry.id   AF-A0A556QWQ3-F1
#
_cell.length_a   1.000
_cell.length_b   1.000
_cell.length_c   1.000
_cell.angle_alpha   90.00
_cell.angle_beta   90.00
_cell.angle_gamma   90.00
#
_symmetry.space_group_name_H-M   'P 1'
#
loop_
_entity.id
_entity.type
_entity.pdbx_description
1 polymer ?
#
loop_
_entity_poly.entity_id
_entity_poly.type
_entity_poly.pdbx_seq_one_letter_code
_entity_poly.pdbx_strand_id
1 'polypeptide(L)'
;MANVVAIVGRSNVGKSTFFNRLIEARKAIMDGSLHTTRDRHYGYASWSNRSFTVIDTGGYMCGTDDAFEHSIREQIQLALDDANLVLFMVDCIEGLTDADKTFAHILRKINKPVFLVANKSESVMAAMVAPSFYALGLGDPFPIAAINGSGTGDLLDALLPYLKETPAADETVATLPRLTILGRPNVGKSSFLNVLLDEKRSMVSPISGTTRDAIDTEYNRYNKKFILTDTAGIRKKSKVRDAIEFYSVLRAVKAMQDADICLMMIDATHGIEAQDISLIALAHRYKKGMVLVVNKWDLIDKETTTAGDYRKQLLRKLAPLDYLPILFVSTVKKQRVYQTIEKALAVYQNKIKKIPTSELNKAMLPIIEKNHPPAVKGKYIQIKYCTQVTGNAPTFAFFCNHPAYIQPNYKSYLVNQLRAHFNFEGVPVQVVFKKK
;
A
#
# COMPACT_ATOMS: atom_id res chain seq x y z
N MET A 1 -14.00 4.13 -3.01
CA MET A 1 -13.01 4.52 -4.06
C MET A 1 -11.74 5.07 -3.44
N ALA A 2 -10.75 4.18 -3.41
CA ALA A 2 -9.33 4.41 -3.22
C ALA A 2 -8.75 5.51 -4.14
N ASN A 3 -7.66 6.13 -3.69
CA ASN A 3 -6.88 7.11 -4.45
C ASN A 3 -5.78 6.40 -5.24
N VAL A 4 -5.84 6.47 -6.56
CA VAL A 4 -4.95 5.81 -7.51
C VAL A 4 -4.58 6.79 -8.64
N VAL A 5 -3.29 6.94 -8.88
CA VAL A 5 -2.69 7.86 -9.86
C VAL A 5 -1.86 7.03 -10.83
N ALA A 6 -2.15 7.10 -12.12
CA ALA A 6 -1.39 6.40 -13.16
C ALA A 6 -0.38 7.34 -13.83
N ILE A 7 0.88 6.93 -13.95
CA ILE A 7 1.90 7.62 -14.73
C ILE A 7 2.01 6.94 -16.10
N VAL A 8 1.76 7.68 -17.17
CA VAL A 8 1.80 7.20 -18.55
C VAL A 8 2.68 8.10 -19.42
N GLY A 9 3.14 7.57 -20.55
CA GLY A 9 3.97 8.30 -21.51
C GLY A 9 4.99 7.38 -22.18
N ARG A 10 5.62 7.85 -23.26
CA ARG A 10 6.61 7.07 -24.03
C ARG A 10 7.82 6.67 -23.19
N SER A 11 8.66 5.76 -23.71
CA SER A 11 9.90 5.37 -23.03
C SER A 11 10.84 6.55 -22.79
N ASN A 12 11.66 6.46 -21.76
CA ASN A 12 12.74 7.42 -21.43
C ASN A 12 12.35 8.87 -21.07
N VAL A 13 11.05 9.20 -20.96
CA VAL A 13 10.58 10.51 -20.44
C VAL A 13 10.80 10.70 -18.94
N GLY A 14 11.30 9.68 -18.22
CA GLY A 14 11.60 9.76 -16.78
C GLY A 14 10.47 9.33 -15.84
N LYS A 15 9.51 8.51 -16.31
CA LYS A 15 8.41 7.94 -15.50
C LYS A 15 8.89 7.25 -14.23
N SER A 16 9.84 6.33 -14.34
CA SER A 16 10.34 5.58 -13.18
C SER A 16 11.13 6.46 -12.20
N THR A 17 11.82 7.49 -12.70
CA THR A 17 12.48 8.50 -11.85
C THR A 17 11.45 9.26 -11.03
N PHE A 18 10.36 9.70 -11.67
CA PHE A 18 9.29 10.41 -11.00
C PHE A 18 8.48 9.50 -10.05
N PHE A 19 8.18 8.27 -10.46
CA PHE A 19 7.58 7.26 -9.60
C PHE A 19 8.40 7.07 -8.31
N ASN A 20 9.71 6.87 -8.43
CA ASN A 20 10.61 6.71 -7.29
C ASN A 20 10.66 7.96 -6.39
N ARG A 21 10.45 9.15 -6.97
CA ARG A 21 10.29 10.40 -6.22
C ARG A 21 9.03 10.40 -5.38
N LEU A 22 7.90 10.09 -6.00
CA LEU A 22 6.58 10.15 -5.34
C LEU A 22 6.46 9.19 -4.17
N ILE A 23 7.12 8.03 -4.24
CA ILE A 23 7.08 7.02 -3.17
C ILE A 23 8.02 7.32 -1.98
N GLU A 24 8.66 8.50 -1.98
CA GLU A 24 9.61 8.99 -0.99
C GLU A 24 10.67 7.95 -0.58
N ALA A 25 11.17 7.17 -1.54
CA ALA A 25 12.15 6.14 -1.26
C ALA A 25 13.51 6.77 -0.92
N ARG A 26 13.72 7.08 0.37
CA ARG A 26 15.02 6.74 0.95
C ARG A 26 15.09 5.22 0.99
N LYS A 27 16.02 4.67 0.20
CA LYS A 27 16.52 3.29 0.25
C LYS A 27 16.62 2.77 1.70
N ALA A 28 16.46 1.47 1.85
CA ALA A 28 16.22 0.69 3.07
C ALA A 28 14.73 0.70 3.44
N ILE A 29 13.97 -0.33 3.05
CA ILE A 29 13.88 -1.52 3.90
C ILE A 29 13.67 -2.83 3.10
N MET A 30 13.52 -2.77 1.78
CA MET A 30 13.51 -3.98 0.93
C MET A 30 14.21 -3.67 -0.40
N ASP A 31 15.53 -3.46 -0.34
CA ASP A 31 16.37 -3.69 -1.51
C ASP A 31 16.38 -5.21 -1.74
N GLY A 32 15.66 -5.65 -2.77
CA GLY A 32 15.53 -7.07 -3.10
C GLY A 32 14.41 -7.45 -4.08
N SER A 33 13.64 -6.51 -4.64
CA SER A 33 12.72 -6.82 -5.75
C SER A 33 13.19 -6.18 -7.05
N LEU A 34 14.10 -6.92 -7.69
CA LEU A 34 14.22 -7.14 -9.14
C LEU A 34 13.79 -5.99 -10.06
N HIS A 35 14.81 -5.29 -10.57
CA HIS A 35 14.74 -4.57 -11.83
C HIS A 35 14.50 -5.56 -12.98
N THR A 36 13.26 -5.67 -13.45
CA THR A 36 13.00 -6.13 -14.81
C THR A 36 12.00 -5.20 -15.48
N THR A 37 12.37 -4.70 -16.65
CA THR A 37 11.78 -3.61 -17.42
C THR A 37 10.45 -3.98 -18.10
N ARG A 38 9.65 -4.89 -17.52
CA ARG A 38 8.33 -5.29 -18.04
C ARG A 38 7.20 -5.26 -17.01
N ASP A 39 7.49 -5.20 -15.71
CA ASP A 39 6.47 -5.25 -14.67
C ASP A 39 6.06 -3.86 -14.19
N ARG A 40 4.75 -3.63 -14.12
CA ARG A 40 4.17 -2.37 -13.62
C ARG A 40 4.44 -2.23 -12.12
N HIS A 41 4.99 -1.09 -11.72
CA HIS A 41 5.35 -0.84 -10.32
C HIS A 41 4.22 -0.11 -9.58
N TYR A 42 3.93 -0.57 -8.36
CA TYR A 42 2.96 0.05 -7.46
C TYR A 42 3.67 0.72 -6.28
N GLY A 43 3.28 1.95 -6.02
CA GLY A 43 3.91 2.81 -5.04
C GLY A 43 2.91 3.42 -4.08
N TYR A 44 3.25 3.48 -2.80
CA TYR A 44 2.54 4.35 -1.85
C TYR A 44 3.15 5.73 -1.91
N ALA A 45 2.34 6.76 -2.15
CA ALA A 45 2.72 8.16 -2.03
C ALA A 45 1.76 8.89 -1.08
N SER A 46 2.22 9.98 -0.50
CA SER A 46 1.39 10.86 0.33
C SER A 46 1.76 12.31 0.12
N TRP A 47 0.75 13.18 0.03
CA TRP A 47 0.93 14.62 -0.10
C TRP A 47 -0.20 15.35 0.64
N SER A 48 0.12 16.38 1.43
CA SER A 48 -0.84 17.21 2.19
C SER A 48 -1.99 16.42 2.83
N ASN A 49 -1.64 15.39 3.63
CA ASN A 49 -2.55 14.45 4.32
C ASN A 49 -3.41 13.53 3.43
N ARG A 50 -3.21 13.54 2.10
CA ARG A 50 -3.86 12.60 1.17
C ARG A 50 -2.86 11.51 0.80
N SER A 51 -3.25 10.26 1.03
CA SER A 51 -2.48 9.09 0.59
C SER A 51 -3.05 8.57 -0.73
N PHE A 52 -2.17 8.14 -1.64
CA PHE A 52 -2.56 7.62 -2.94
C PHE A 52 -1.59 6.54 -3.42
N THR A 53 -2.09 5.63 -4.26
CA THR A 53 -1.26 4.67 -4.97
C THR A 53 -0.80 5.27 -6.28
N VAL A 54 0.49 5.22 -6.56
CA VAL A 54 1.05 5.55 -7.86
C VAL A 54 1.30 4.25 -8.63
N ILE A 55 0.99 4.25 -9.92
CA ILE A 55 1.28 3.14 -10.83
C ILE A 55 2.23 3.65 -11.91
N ASP A 56 3.38 3.00 -12.09
CA ASP A 56 4.21 3.19 -13.29
C ASP A 56 3.78 2.14 -14.33
N THR A 57 3.24 2.59 -15.47
CA THR A 57 2.79 1.68 -16.54
C THR A 57 3.93 1.09 -17.36
N GLY A 58 5.20 1.48 -17.10
CA GLY A 58 6.37 1.03 -17.85
C GLY A 58 6.60 1.84 -19.14
N GLY A 59 7.77 1.68 -19.75
CA GLY A 59 8.13 2.32 -21.02
C GLY A 59 7.65 1.53 -22.23
N TYR A 60 7.00 2.20 -23.19
CA TYR A 60 6.57 1.60 -24.45
C TYR A 60 7.72 1.54 -25.47
N MET A 61 7.93 0.39 -26.12
CA MET A 61 8.82 0.30 -27.29
C MET A 61 8.02 0.56 -28.57
N CYS A 62 8.57 1.39 -29.46
CA CYS A 62 7.93 1.75 -30.73
C CYS A 62 7.88 0.55 -31.70
N GLY A 63 6.69 0.28 -32.24
CA GLY A 63 6.44 -0.61 -33.38
C GLY A 63 5.59 0.14 -34.43
N THR A 64 5.28 -0.48 -35.56
CA THR A 64 4.53 0.13 -36.67
C THR A 64 3.11 0.57 -36.28
N ASP A 65 2.60 1.62 -36.95
CA ASP A 65 1.51 2.50 -36.50
C ASP A 65 0.20 1.80 -36.06
N ASP A 66 -0.32 0.83 -36.81
CA ASP A 66 -1.64 0.23 -36.49
C ASP A 66 -1.59 -0.80 -35.34
N ALA A 67 -0.51 -1.59 -35.26
CA ALA A 67 -0.31 -2.50 -34.12
C ALA A 67 0.09 -1.75 -32.85
N PHE A 68 0.71 -0.58 -33.02
CA PHE A 68 1.18 0.29 -31.96
C PHE A 68 0.02 1.02 -31.27
N GLU A 69 -0.92 1.64 -32.01
CA GLU A 69 -2.06 2.32 -31.38
C GLU A 69 -2.97 1.34 -30.61
N HIS A 70 -3.21 0.14 -31.15
CA HIS A 70 -4.03 -0.87 -30.49
C HIS A 70 -3.40 -1.38 -29.20
N SER A 71 -2.11 -1.74 -29.23
CA SER A 71 -1.37 -2.24 -28.05
C SER A 71 -1.20 -1.16 -26.97
N ILE A 72 -1.00 0.10 -27.37
CA ILE A 72 -1.00 1.24 -26.47
C ILE A 72 -2.37 1.41 -25.84
N ARG A 73 -3.45 1.45 -26.64
CA ARG A 73 -4.80 1.64 -26.13
C ARG A 73 -5.16 0.57 -25.11
N GLU A 74 -4.92 -0.71 -25.40
CA GLU A 74 -5.18 -1.78 -24.43
C GLU A 74 -4.42 -1.54 -23.12
N GLN A 75 -3.12 -1.25 -23.17
CA GLN A 75 -2.33 -1.07 -21.97
C GLN A 75 -2.68 0.19 -21.16
N ILE A 76 -2.99 1.31 -21.83
CA ILE A 76 -3.44 2.54 -21.18
C ILE A 76 -4.84 2.28 -20.58
N GLN A 77 -5.79 1.72 -21.33
CA GLN A 77 -7.16 1.46 -20.87
C GLN A 77 -7.19 0.67 -19.55
N LEU A 78 -6.32 -0.32 -19.41
CA LEU A 78 -6.16 -1.10 -18.18
C LEU A 78 -5.80 -0.20 -16.98
N ALA A 79 -4.82 0.68 -17.13
CA ALA A 79 -4.41 1.59 -16.06
C ALA A 79 -5.47 2.68 -15.79
N LEU A 80 -6.20 3.06 -16.83
CA LEU A 80 -7.21 4.10 -16.77
C LEU A 80 -8.47 3.67 -16.07
N ASP A 81 -9.00 2.48 -16.31
CA ASP A 81 -10.29 2.06 -15.74
C ASP A 81 -10.34 2.25 -14.22
N ASP A 82 -9.21 1.97 -13.57
CA ASP A 82 -9.11 1.93 -12.12
C ASP A 82 -8.44 3.18 -11.48
N ALA A 83 -7.73 4.01 -12.24
CA ALA A 83 -7.15 5.25 -11.74
C ALA A 83 -8.18 6.37 -11.54
N ASN A 84 -7.95 7.27 -10.57
CA ASN A 84 -8.75 8.48 -10.40
C ASN A 84 -8.34 9.58 -11.37
N LEU A 85 -7.04 9.65 -11.67
CA LEU A 85 -6.44 10.62 -12.57
C LEU A 85 -5.18 10.06 -13.22
N VAL A 86 -4.71 10.73 -14.27
CA VAL A 86 -3.59 10.32 -15.11
C VAL A 86 -2.55 11.42 -15.16
N LEU A 87 -1.28 11.06 -14.99
CA LEU A 87 -0.13 11.93 -15.22
C LEU A 87 0.51 11.51 -16.55
N PHE A 88 0.33 12.32 -17.59
CA PHE A 88 0.95 12.08 -18.88
C PHE A 88 2.29 12.80 -18.96
N MET A 89 3.37 12.04 -18.89
CA MET A 89 4.73 12.57 -18.87
C MET A 89 5.32 12.70 -20.27
N VAL A 90 5.86 13.88 -20.56
CA VAL A 90 6.62 14.23 -21.76
C VAL A 90 8.02 14.74 -21.38
N ASP A 91 8.91 14.87 -22.35
CA ASP A 91 10.33 15.19 -22.12
C ASP A 91 10.70 16.57 -22.70
N CYS A 92 11.09 17.51 -21.85
CA CYS A 92 11.51 18.85 -22.26
C CYS A 92 12.84 18.88 -23.04
N ILE A 93 13.69 17.85 -22.94
CA ILE A 93 14.96 17.79 -23.65
C ILE A 93 14.74 17.39 -25.11
N GLU A 94 13.93 16.36 -25.33
CA GLU A 94 13.63 15.84 -26.67
C GLU A 94 12.51 16.62 -27.37
N GLY A 95 11.62 17.25 -26.59
CA GLY A 95 10.50 18.01 -27.10
C GLY A 95 9.33 17.13 -27.54
N LEU A 96 8.44 17.72 -28.35
CA LEU A 96 7.20 17.11 -28.83
C LEU A 96 7.48 16.05 -29.91
N THR A 97 7.10 14.80 -29.65
CA THR A 97 7.23 13.69 -30.62
C THR A 97 5.88 13.23 -31.17
N ASP A 98 5.87 12.49 -32.27
CA ASP A 98 4.64 11.90 -32.82
C ASP A 98 4.04 10.84 -31.88
N ALA A 99 4.89 10.11 -31.14
CA ALA A 99 4.42 9.22 -30.10
C ALA A 99 3.60 9.98 -29.04
N ASP A 100 4.06 11.16 -28.62
CA ASP A 100 3.34 11.98 -27.64
C ASP A 100 1.98 12.47 -28.19
N LYS A 101 1.91 12.78 -29.49
CA LYS A 101 0.64 13.13 -30.17
C LYS A 101 -0.34 11.94 -30.17
N THR A 102 0.14 10.72 -30.43
CA THR A 102 -0.66 9.50 -30.39
C THR A 102 -1.19 9.24 -28.98
N PHE A 103 -0.32 9.35 -27.95
CA PHE A 103 -0.74 9.27 -26.55
C PHE A 103 -1.82 10.29 -26.23
N ALA A 104 -1.61 11.56 -26.60
CA ALA A 104 -2.60 12.60 -26.34
C ALA A 104 -3.92 12.38 -27.07
N HIS A 105 -3.90 11.85 -28.30
CA HIS A 105 -5.11 11.50 -29.03
C HIS A 105 -5.95 10.44 -28.30
N ILE A 106 -5.30 9.42 -27.74
CA ILE A 106 -5.97 8.40 -26.91
C ILE A 106 -6.46 9.03 -25.61
N LEU A 107 -5.61 9.83 -24.95
CA LEU A 107 -5.92 10.39 -23.62
C LEU A 107 -7.09 11.37 -23.62
N ARG A 108 -7.27 12.15 -24.69
CA ARG A 108 -8.40 13.09 -24.84
C ARG A 108 -9.77 12.39 -24.91
N LYS A 109 -9.82 11.12 -25.28
CA LYS A 109 -11.09 10.35 -25.37
C LYS A 109 -11.55 9.81 -24.03
N ILE A 110 -10.76 9.99 -22.97
CA ILE A 110 -11.03 9.40 -21.66
C ILE A 110 -11.81 10.39 -20.81
N ASN A 111 -12.82 9.89 -20.11
CA ASN A 111 -13.60 10.66 -19.16
C ASN A 111 -12.94 10.71 -17.77
N LYS A 112 -11.67 11.15 -17.69
CA LYS A 112 -10.90 11.29 -16.44
C LYS A 112 -9.95 12.49 -16.50
N PRO A 113 -9.61 13.11 -15.35
CA PRO A 113 -8.61 14.17 -15.30
C PRO A 113 -7.25 13.67 -15.78
N VAL A 114 -6.65 14.37 -16.73
CA VAL A 114 -5.30 14.13 -17.26
C VAL A 114 -4.46 15.37 -17.01
N PHE A 115 -3.31 15.19 -16.37
CA PHE A 115 -2.33 16.24 -16.13
C PHE A 115 -1.13 16.03 -17.05
N LEU A 116 -0.78 17.04 -17.82
CA LEU A 116 0.38 17.03 -18.69
C LEU A 116 1.63 17.41 -17.87
N VAL A 117 2.61 16.52 -17.81
CA VAL A 117 3.79 16.65 -16.96
C VAL A 117 5.03 16.74 -17.84
N ALA A 118 5.58 17.94 -17.99
CA ALA A 118 6.74 18.22 -18.82
C ALA A 118 8.02 18.02 -17.99
N ASN A 119 8.54 16.79 -18.03
CA ASN A 119 9.67 16.38 -17.20
C ASN A 119 11.02 16.78 -17.81
N LYS A 120 12.09 16.70 -17.01
CA LYS A 120 13.47 17.10 -17.36
C LYS A 120 13.59 18.61 -17.60
N SER A 121 12.92 19.42 -16.79
CA SER A 121 12.98 20.88 -16.83
C SER A 121 14.06 21.46 -15.90
N GLU A 122 15.23 20.81 -15.78
CA GLU A 122 16.27 21.21 -14.83
C GLU A 122 16.87 22.58 -15.15
N SER A 123 16.93 22.96 -16.43
CA SER A 123 17.47 24.23 -16.90
C SER A 123 16.33 25.17 -17.33
N VAL A 124 16.60 26.48 -17.30
CA VAL A 124 15.69 27.50 -17.79
C VAL A 124 15.33 27.25 -19.27
N MET A 125 16.31 26.84 -20.07
CA MET A 125 16.09 26.50 -21.49
C MET A 125 15.15 25.31 -21.67
N ALA A 126 15.31 24.25 -20.86
CA ALA A 126 14.41 23.10 -20.91
C ALA A 126 13.00 23.46 -20.43
N ALA A 127 12.88 24.28 -19.39
CA ALA A 127 11.57 24.77 -18.92
C ALA A 127 10.84 25.61 -19.99
N MET A 128 11.57 26.37 -20.82
CA MET A 128 11.01 27.12 -21.95
C MET A 128 10.44 26.23 -23.07
N VAL A 129 10.73 24.92 -23.07
CA VAL A 129 10.10 23.97 -24.01
C VAL A 129 8.69 23.59 -23.56
N ALA A 130 8.37 23.71 -22.26
CA ALA A 130 7.08 23.27 -21.72
C ALA A 130 5.85 23.84 -22.46
N PRO A 131 5.80 25.15 -22.82
CA PRO A 131 4.69 25.71 -23.59
C PRO A 131 4.46 25.04 -24.96
N SER A 132 5.46 24.42 -25.58
CA SER A 132 5.27 23.72 -26.86
C SER A 132 4.28 22.56 -26.74
N PHE A 133 4.12 21.98 -25.54
CA PHE A 133 3.23 20.86 -25.30
C PHE A 133 1.75 21.26 -25.19
N TYR A 134 1.40 22.56 -25.19
CA TYR A 134 0.01 23.01 -25.39
C TYR A 134 -0.62 22.42 -26.66
N ALA A 135 0.20 22.14 -27.68
CA ALA A 135 -0.22 21.48 -28.92
C ALA A 135 -0.88 20.11 -28.70
N LEU A 136 -0.66 19.46 -27.56
CA LEU A 136 -1.29 18.18 -27.20
C LEU A 136 -2.76 18.34 -26.78
N GLY A 137 -3.22 19.56 -26.46
CA GLY A 137 -4.62 19.84 -26.12
C GLY A 137 -5.09 19.13 -24.85
N LEU A 138 -4.22 19.00 -23.86
CA LEU A 138 -4.47 18.34 -22.56
C LEU A 138 -4.42 19.33 -21.37
N GLY A 139 -4.53 20.63 -21.63
CA GLY A 139 -4.41 21.69 -20.62
C GLY A 139 -2.97 22.16 -20.41
N ASP A 140 -2.75 22.85 -19.28
CA ASP A 140 -1.48 23.49 -18.96
C ASP A 140 -0.41 22.45 -18.60
N PRO A 141 0.78 22.48 -19.25
CA PRO A 141 1.88 21.58 -18.91
C PRO A 141 2.53 22.00 -17.58
N PHE A 142 2.70 21.04 -16.68
CA PHE A 142 3.45 21.20 -15.44
C PHE A 142 4.95 20.92 -15.67
N PRO A 143 5.82 21.93 -15.71
CA PRO A 143 7.26 21.70 -15.84
C PRO A 143 7.79 21.13 -14.53
N ILE A 144 8.39 19.94 -14.59
CA ILE A 144 9.01 19.30 -13.43
C ILE A 144 10.42 18.79 -13.76
N ALA A 145 11.23 18.67 -12.73
CA ALA A 145 12.49 17.95 -12.79
C ALA A 145 12.46 16.79 -11.79
N ALA A 146 12.06 15.61 -12.25
CA ALA A 146 11.95 14.42 -11.39
C ALA A 146 13.27 14.03 -10.71
N ILE A 147 14.43 14.45 -11.23
CA ILE A 147 15.73 14.11 -10.64
C ILE A 147 16.06 14.93 -9.39
N ASN A 148 15.63 16.19 -9.31
CA ASN A 148 15.92 17.09 -8.18
C ASN A 148 14.67 17.52 -7.40
N GLY A 149 13.47 17.26 -7.93
CA GLY A 149 12.18 17.57 -7.30
C GLY A 149 11.62 18.96 -7.62
N SER A 150 12.25 19.74 -8.51
CA SER A 150 11.69 21.03 -8.90
C SER A 150 10.33 20.88 -9.58
N GLY A 151 9.38 21.78 -9.26
CA GLY A 151 8.02 21.79 -9.82
C GLY A 151 7.10 20.65 -9.37
N THR A 152 7.60 19.65 -8.64
CA THR A 152 6.75 18.51 -8.25
C THR A 152 5.72 18.88 -7.17
N GLY A 153 6.01 19.89 -6.35
CA GLY A 153 5.07 20.40 -5.34
C GLY A 153 3.81 20.98 -5.97
N ASP A 154 3.97 21.90 -6.93
CA ASP A 154 2.85 22.54 -7.63
C ASP A 154 1.96 21.52 -8.36
N LEU A 155 2.59 20.53 -9.01
CA LEU A 155 1.88 19.41 -9.61
C LEU A 155 1.07 18.63 -8.56
N LEU A 156 1.68 18.28 -7.43
CA LEU A 156 1.03 17.51 -6.36
C LEU A 156 -0.10 18.28 -5.68
N ASP A 157 0.05 19.58 -5.50
CA ASP A 157 -1.02 20.47 -5.01
C ASP A 157 -2.21 20.50 -5.99
N ALA A 158 -1.93 20.54 -7.29
CA ALA A 158 -2.96 20.47 -8.33
C ALA A 158 -3.71 19.13 -8.36
N LEU A 159 -3.11 18.04 -7.86
CA LEU A 159 -3.79 16.74 -7.74
C LEU A 159 -4.77 16.70 -6.56
N LEU A 160 -4.56 17.51 -5.52
CA LEU A 160 -5.34 17.42 -4.27
C LEU A 160 -6.86 17.42 -4.49
N PRO A 161 -7.47 18.31 -5.31
CA PRO A 161 -8.92 18.32 -5.52
C PRO A 161 -9.50 16.99 -6.04
N TYR A 162 -8.68 16.17 -6.70
CA TYR A 162 -9.08 14.90 -7.31
C TYR A 162 -8.79 13.69 -6.43
N LEU A 163 -8.01 13.87 -5.36
CA LEU A 163 -7.72 12.83 -4.37
C LEU A 163 -8.64 13.01 -3.19
N LYS A 164 -9.19 11.92 -2.63
CA LYS A 164 -9.94 12.02 -1.37
C LYS A 164 -9.01 12.27 -0.21
N GLU A 165 -9.50 12.97 0.79
CA GLU A 165 -8.81 13.04 2.08
C GLU A 165 -8.68 11.65 2.68
N THR A 166 -7.51 11.36 3.23
CA THR A 166 -7.37 10.18 4.07
C THR A 166 -8.24 10.45 5.28
N PRO A 167 -9.28 9.63 5.57
CA PRO A 167 -10.15 9.89 6.70
C PRO A 167 -9.28 10.04 7.95
N ALA A 168 -9.46 11.15 8.67
CA ALA A 168 -9.06 11.20 10.06
C ALA A 168 -9.86 10.11 10.78
N ALA A 169 -9.23 9.39 11.71
CA ALA A 169 -9.96 8.46 12.57
C ALA A 169 -10.94 9.28 13.41
N ASP A 170 -12.18 9.44 12.96
CA ASP A 170 -13.25 10.02 13.78
C ASP A 170 -13.52 9.07 14.94
N GLU A 171 -13.34 9.57 16.17
CA GLU A 171 -13.48 8.78 17.39
C GLU A 171 -14.95 8.47 17.75
N THR A 172 -15.92 8.90 16.94
CA THR A 172 -17.33 9.06 17.36
C THR A 172 -18.31 8.05 16.77
N VAL A 173 -17.93 7.19 15.81
CA VAL A 173 -18.82 6.15 15.28
C VAL A 173 -18.14 4.79 15.40
N ALA A 174 -18.74 3.89 16.18
CA ALA A 174 -18.31 2.50 16.26
C ALA A 174 -18.55 1.79 14.91
N THR A 175 -17.61 1.95 13.99
CA THR A 175 -17.63 1.24 12.70
C THR A 175 -17.15 -0.19 12.89
N LEU A 176 -17.85 -1.13 12.27
CA LEU A 176 -17.42 -2.52 12.26
C LEU A 176 -16.02 -2.64 11.60
N PRO A 177 -15.13 -3.50 12.13
CA PRO A 177 -13.81 -3.73 11.53
C PRO A 177 -13.94 -4.12 10.07
N ARG A 178 -13.15 -3.52 9.18
CA ARG A 178 -13.13 -3.87 7.75
C ARG A 178 -11.96 -4.81 7.47
N LEU A 179 -12.26 -6.02 6.99
CA LEU A 179 -11.30 -7.06 6.65
C LEU A 179 -11.24 -7.25 5.14
N THR A 180 -10.06 -7.52 4.61
CA THR A 180 -9.86 -7.92 3.21
C THR A 180 -8.96 -9.15 3.10
N ILE A 181 -9.12 -9.95 2.06
CA ILE A 181 -8.29 -11.13 1.77
C ILE A 181 -7.46 -10.84 0.52
N LEU A 182 -6.14 -10.79 0.69
CA LEU A 182 -5.18 -10.46 -0.36
C LEU A 182 -4.24 -11.64 -0.61
N GLY A 183 -3.61 -11.66 -1.78
CA GLY A 183 -2.66 -12.71 -2.17
C GLY A 183 -2.76 -13.02 -3.66
N ARG A 184 -1.79 -13.77 -4.17
CA ARG A 184 -1.70 -14.16 -5.60
C ARG A 184 -2.89 -15.00 -6.08
N PRO A 185 -3.18 -15.07 -7.38
CA PRO A 185 -4.16 -16.02 -7.93
C PRO A 185 -3.93 -17.45 -7.40
N ASN A 186 -5.00 -18.25 -7.28
CA ASN A 186 -4.92 -19.68 -6.92
C ASN A 186 -4.35 -20.05 -5.54
N VAL A 187 -3.99 -19.09 -4.69
CA VAL A 187 -3.60 -19.34 -3.28
C VAL A 187 -4.78 -19.85 -2.43
N GLY A 188 -6.03 -19.74 -2.93
CA GLY A 188 -7.25 -20.29 -2.31
C GLY A 188 -8.19 -19.27 -1.67
N LYS A 189 -8.12 -17.99 -2.06
CA LYS A 189 -8.89 -16.90 -1.43
C LYS A 189 -10.39 -17.13 -1.53
N SER A 190 -10.87 -17.54 -2.70
CA SER A 190 -12.28 -17.86 -2.94
C SER A 190 -12.74 -19.06 -2.13
N SER A 191 -11.89 -20.08 -1.99
CA SER A 191 -12.18 -21.24 -1.12
C SER A 191 -12.27 -20.83 0.34
N PHE A 192 -11.37 -19.96 0.82
CA PHE A 192 -11.43 -19.41 2.18
C PHE A 192 -12.71 -18.62 2.43
N LEU A 193 -13.05 -17.72 1.49
CA LEU A 193 -14.28 -16.93 1.55
C LEU A 193 -15.52 -17.84 1.55
N ASN A 194 -15.55 -18.87 0.71
CA ASN A 194 -16.66 -19.81 0.66
C ASN A 194 -16.78 -20.56 1.99
N VAL A 195 -15.70 -21.10 2.56
CA VAL A 195 -15.77 -21.76 3.88
C VAL A 195 -16.35 -20.83 4.94
N LEU A 196 -15.96 -19.55 4.93
CA LEU A 196 -16.46 -18.55 5.87
C LEU A 196 -17.96 -18.24 5.65
N LEU A 197 -18.48 -18.36 4.43
CA LEU A 197 -19.84 -17.97 4.04
C LEU A 197 -20.84 -19.14 3.92
N ASP A 198 -20.36 -20.36 3.68
CA ASP A 198 -21.12 -21.56 3.24
C ASP A 198 -21.57 -22.47 4.40
N GLU A 199 -21.22 -22.14 5.65
CA GLU A 199 -21.89 -22.78 6.79
C GLU A 199 -23.34 -22.29 6.88
N LYS A 200 -24.28 -23.13 6.41
CA LYS A 200 -25.75 -23.02 6.53
C LYS A 200 -26.20 -21.93 7.52
N ARG A 201 -26.65 -20.78 6.99
CA ARG A 201 -27.23 -19.57 7.65
C ARG A 201 -26.28 -18.43 8.04
N SER A 202 -25.35 -18.01 7.19
CA SER A 202 -24.82 -16.65 7.34
C SER A 202 -25.95 -15.67 7.02
N MET A 203 -26.42 -14.86 7.98
CA MET A 203 -27.24 -13.69 7.64
C MET A 203 -26.30 -12.66 7.03
N VAL A 204 -25.93 -12.89 5.77
CA VAL A 204 -25.22 -11.93 4.94
C VAL A 204 -26.28 -11.01 4.37
N SER A 205 -26.36 -9.79 4.89
CA SER A 205 -27.17 -8.75 4.27
C SER A 205 -26.33 -8.01 3.23
N PRO A 206 -26.69 -8.04 1.93
CA PRO A 206 -26.17 -7.07 0.99
C PRO A 206 -26.73 -5.70 1.39
N ILE A 207 -25.89 -4.83 1.95
CA ILE A 207 -26.32 -3.48 2.31
C ILE A 207 -26.62 -2.72 1.01
N SER A 208 -27.90 -2.55 0.70
CA SER A 208 -28.38 -1.74 -0.42
C SER A 208 -28.51 -0.29 0.08
N GLY A 209 -27.77 0.65 -0.51
CA GLY A 209 -27.90 2.08 -0.20
C GLY A 209 -26.66 2.81 0.32
N THR A 210 -25.48 2.19 0.38
CA THR A 210 -24.23 2.96 0.53
C THR A 210 -23.78 3.46 -0.85
N THR A 211 -24.05 4.72 -1.15
CA THR A 211 -23.47 5.38 -2.32
C THR A 211 -21.98 5.58 -2.10
N ARG A 212 -21.16 4.54 -2.36
CA ARG A 212 -19.84 4.75 -2.98
C ARG A 212 -19.07 3.54 -3.47
N ASP A 213 -19.47 2.29 -3.22
CA ASP A 213 -19.04 1.09 -3.96
C ASP A 213 -19.89 -0.11 -3.45
N ALA A 214 -20.82 -0.63 -4.27
CA ALA A 214 -21.51 -1.89 -3.97
C ALA A 214 -20.47 -3.03 -3.93
N ILE A 215 -20.57 -4.03 -3.02
CA ILE A 215 -19.81 -5.33 -2.93
C ILE A 215 -19.26 -5.68 -1.51
N ASP A 216 -19.44 -4.85 -0.50
CA ASP A 216 -19.12 -5.22 0.89
C ASP A 216 -20.09 -6.26 1.47
N THR A 217 -19.58 -7.20 2.27
CA THR A 217 -20.38 -8.24 2.96
C THR A 217 -20.23 -8.11 4.46
N GLU A 218 -21.32 -7.82 5.18
CA GLU A 218 -21.32 -7.87 6.64
C GLU A 218 -21.32 -9.34 7.13
N TYR A 219 -20.41 -9.66 8.05
CA TYR A 219 -20.36 -10.92 8.76
C TYR A 219 -20.78 -10.70 10.21
N ASN A 220 -21.78 -11.45 10.69
CA ASN A 220 -22.33 -11.34 12.04
C ASN A 220 -22.62 -12.73 12.62
N ARG A 221 -21.58 -13.46 13.05
CA ARG A 221 -21.67 -14.83 13.58
C ARG A 221 -20.64 -15.09 14.67
N TYR A 222 -20.95 -16.05 15.56
CA TYR A 222 -20.09 -16.41 16.70
C TYR A 222 -19.69 -15.21 17.56
N ASN A 223 -20.62 -14.26 17.73
CA ASN A 223 -20.41 -12.97 18.41
C ASN A 223 -19.27 -12.12 17.80
N LYS A 224 -18.96 -12.33 16.52
CA LYS A 224 -17.99 -11.55 15.75
C LYS A 224 -18.74 -10.77 14.67
N LYS A 225 -18.58 -9.45 14.67
CA LYS A 225 -19.13 -8.54 13.68
C LYS A 225 -18.01 -7.82 12.95
N PHE A 226 -18.01 -7.88 11.62
CA PHE A 226 -17.04 -7.20 10.76
C PHE A 226 -17.56 -7.12 9.32
N ILE A 227 -16.93 -6.28 8.51
CA ILE A 227 -17.23 -6.14 7.08
C ILE A 227 -16.11 -6.80 6.28
N LEU A 228 -16.45 -7.71 5.38
CA LEU A 228 -15.54 -8.21 4.34
C LEU A 228 -15.64 -7.30 3.12
N THR A 229 -14.52 -6.72 2.76
CA THR A 229 -14.39 -5.81 1.61
C THR A 229 -14.03 -6.56 0.33
N ASP A 230 -14.52 -6.08 -0.80
CA ASP A 230 -14.27 -6.63 -2.16
C ASP A 230 -14.58 -8.13 -2.34
N THR A 231 -15.74 -8.59 -1.85
CA THR A 231 -16.10 -10.01 -1.92
C THR A 231 -16.52 -10.51 -3.31
N ALA A 232 -17.04 -9.65 -4.18
CA ALA A 232 -17.49 -10.02 -5.52
C ALA A 232 -16.33 -10.15 -6.52
N GLY A 233 -15.20 -9.46 -6.30
CA GLY A 233 -13.96 -9.72 -7.04
C GLY A 233 -13.43 -11.14 -6.81
N ILE A 234 -13.58 -11.65 -5.58
CA ILE A 234 -13.21 -13.02 -5.19
C ILE A 234 -14.22 -14.05 -5.74
N ARG A 235 -15.52 -13.73 -5.77
CA ARG A 235 -16.58 -14.62 -6.28
C ARG A 235 -16.68 -14.68 -7.81
N LYS A 236 -16.45 -13.58 -8.54
CA LYS A 236 -16.48 -13.61 -10.03
C LYS A 236 -15.32 -14.40 -10.64
N LYS A 237 -14.16 -14.43 -9.97
CA LYS A 237 -12.98 -15.20 -10.41
C LYS A 237 -13.16 -16.72 -10.41
N SER A 238 -14.19 -17.27 -9.75
CA SER A 238 -14.47 -18.71 -9.85
C SER A 238 -15.11 -19.11 -11.18
N LYS A 239 -15.60 -18.14 -11.99
CA LYS A 239 -16.30 -18.39 -13.26
C LYS A 239 -15.64 -17.78 -14.49
N VAL A 240 -14.67 -16.88 -14.34
CA VAL A 240 -14.02 -16.18 -15.46
C VAL A 240 -12.55 -16.59 -15.54
N ARG A 241 -12.19 -17.33 -16.59
CA ARG A 241 -10.80 -17.53 -17.00
C ARG A 241 -10.29 -16.23 -17.64
N ASP A 242 -9.10 -15.83 -17.22
CA ASP A 242 -8.24 -14.83 -17.86
C ASP A 242 -8.86 -13.48 -18.23
N ALA A 243 -8.98 -12.62 -17.21
CA ALA A 243 -8.85 -11.18 -17.39
C ALA A 243 -7.64 -10.72 -16.56
N ILE A 244 -6.48 -10.70 -17.23
CA ILE A 244 -5.19 -10.08 -16.92
C ILE A 244 -4.87 -9.93 -15.42
N GLU A 245 -3.83 -10.64 -14.98
CA GLU A 245 -3.26 -10.62 -13.62
C GLU A 245 -3.14 -9.21 -13.00
N PHE A 246 -2.91 -8.19 -13.84
CA PHE A 246 -2.95 -6.77 -13.50
C PHE A 246 -4.20 -6.29 -12.75
N TYR A 247 -5.42 -6.60 -13.23
CA TYR A 247 -6.66 -6.19 -12.56
C TYR A 247 -6.78 -6.79 -11.15
N SER A 248 -6.09 -7.91 -10.91
CA SER A 248 -6.05 -8.55 -9.60
C SER A 248 -5.28 -7.71 -8.58
N VAL A 249 -4.20 -7.05 -9.01
CA VAL A 249 -3.35 -6.26 -8.11
C VAL A 249 -4.00 -4.92 -7.81
N LEU A 250 -4.53 -4.20 -8.81
CA LEU A 250 -5.19 -2.93 -8.55
C LEU A 250 -6.40 -3.06 -7.64
N ARG A 251 -7.25 -4.07 -7.88
CA ARG A 251 -8.36 -4.37 -6.96
C ARG A 251 -7.88 -4.72 -5.56
N ALA A 252 -6.82 -5.53 -5.45
CA ALA A 252 -6.20 -5.83 -4.16
C ALA A 252 -5.71 -4.56 -3.44
N VAL A 253 -5.13 -3.60 -4.15
CA VAL A 253 -4.71 -2.32 -3.58
C VAL A 253 -5.91 -1.47 -3.16
N LYS A 254 -6.97 -1.38 -3.96
CA LYS A 254 -8.19 -0.65 -3.60
C LYS A 254 -8.84 -1.26 -2.35
N ALA A 255 -9.01 -2.58 -2.31
CA ALA A 255 -9.55 -3.29 -1.17
C ALA A 255 -8.69 -3.11 0.09
N MET A 256 -7.35 -3.09 -0.07
CA MET A 256 -6.41 -2.79 1.01
C MET A 256 -6.60 -1.38 1.57
N GLN A 257 -6.76 -0.35 0.71
CA GLN A 257 -6.96 1.03 1.16
C GLN A 257 -8.22 1.18 2.00
N ASP A 258 -9.30 0.47 1.65
CA ASP A 258 -10.59 0.54 2.35
C ASP A 258 -10.70 -0.43 3.55
N ALA A 259 -9.70 -1.27 3.81
CA ALA A 259 -9.70 -2.23 4.92
C ALA A 259 -8.96 -1.70 6.16
N ASP A 260 -9.27 -2.23 7.35
CA ASP A 260 -8.49 -2.03 8.57
C ASP A 260 -7.42 -3.11 8.72
N ILE A 261 -7.81 -4.35 8.39
CA ILE A 261 -7.02 -5.58 8.52
C ILE A 261 -6.95 -6.32 7.18
N CYS A 262 -5.72 -6.69 6.79
CA CYS A 262 -5.43 -7.47 5.59
C CYS A 262 -5.05 -8.91 5.98
N LEU A 263 -5.81 -9.88 5.50
CA LEU A 263 -5.46 -11.30 5.54
C LEU A 263 -4.57 -11.59 4.33
N MET A 264 -3.26 -11.65 4.56
CA MET A 264 -2.23 -11.88 3.54
C MET A 264 -2.09 -13.38 3.31
N MET A 265 -2.77 -13.89 2.30
CA MET A 265 -2.86 -15.32 2.05
C MET A 265 -1.79 -15.80 1.06
N ILE A 266 -0.98 -16.78 1.49
CA ILE A 266 0.08 -17.38 0.69
C ILE A 266 -0.16 -18.88 0.53
N ASP A 267 0.36 -19.46 -0.54
CA ASP A 267 0.31 -20.90 -0.78
C ASP A 267 1.51 -21.58 -0.10
N ALA A 268 1.25 -22.55 0.77
CA ALA A 268 2.28 -23.29 1.47
C ALA A 268 3.27 -23.97 0.52
N THR A 269 2.79 -24.51 -0.61
CA THR A 269 3.58 -25.34 -1.52
C THR A 269 4.57 -24.54 -2.36
N HIS A 270 4.24 -23.28 -2.64
CA HIS A 270 5.08 -22.35 -3.43
C HIS A 270 5.88 -21.40 -2.55
N GLY A 271 5.45 -21.21 -1.29
CA GLY A 271 6.07 -20.25 -0.39
C GLY A 271 5.72 -18.81 -0.73
N ILE A 272 6.45 -17.89 -0.09
CA ILE A 272 6.31 -16.46 -0.32
C ILE A 272 7.15 -16.02 -1.52
N GLU A 273 6.52 -15.29 -2.44
CA GLU A 273 7.12 -14.74 -3.65
C GLU A 273 7.23 -13.21 -3.61
N ALA A 274 7.90 -12.61 -4.60
CA ALA A 274 8.14 -11.17 -4.68
C ALA A 274 6.83 -10.35 -4.62
N GLN A 275 5.79 -10.77 -5.33
CA GLN A 275 4.50 -10.06 -5.34
C GLN A 275 3.82 -10.07 -3.96
N ASP A 276 3.92 -11.16 -3.21
CA ASP A 276 3.38 -11.26 -1.85
C ASP A 276 4.11 -10.27 -0.93
N ILE A 277 5.45 -10.23 -1.04
CA ILE A 277 6.31 -9.30 -0.29
C ILE A 277 5.94 -7.85 -0.62
N SER A 278 5.77 -7.51 -1.90
CA SER A 278 5.36 -6.16 -2.32
C SER A 278 4.01 -5.75 -1.75
N LEU A 279 3.01 -6.64 -1.75
CA LEU A 279 1.70 -6.36 -1.15
C LEU A 279 1.78 -6.20 0.37
N ILE A 280 2.58 -7.01 1.07
CA ILE A 280 2.80 -6.90 2.52
C ILE A 280 3.49 -5.56 2.85
N ALA A 281 4.51 -5.20 2.09
CA ALA A 281 5.20 -3.92 2.22
C ALA A 281 4.23 -2.74 2.03
N LEU A 282 3.34 -2.84 1.03
CA LEU A 282 2.34 -1.82 0.74
C LEU A 282 1.32 -1.69 1.87
N ALA A 283 0.80 -2.81 2.40
CA ALA A 283 -0.10 -2.82 3.55
C ALA A 283 0.56 -2.22 4.81
N HIS A 284 1.85 -2.47 5.02
CA HIS A 284 2.62 -1.82 6.08
C HIS A 284 2.69 -0.30 5.90
N ARG A 285 2.92 0.20 4.68
CA ARG A 285 2.95 1.65 4.38
C ARG A 285 1.60 2.31 4.62
N TYR A 286 0.52 1.65 4.20
CA TYR A 286 -0.87 2.05 4.48
C TYR A 286 -1.31 1.87 5.94
N LYS A 287 -0.40 1.43 6.83
CA LYS A 287 -0.67 1.25 8.27
C LYS A 287 -1.84 0.29 8.55
N LYS A 288 -1.96 -0.75 7.71
CA LYS A 288 -2.99 -1.78 7.86
C LYS A 288 -2.53 -2.82 8.88
N GLY A 289 -3.45 -3.30 9.71
CA GLY A 289 -3.18 -4.50 10.49
C GLY A 289 -3.11 -5.70 9.54
N MET A 290 -2.30 -6.69 9.87
CA MET A 290 -2.01 -7.79 8.96
C MET A 290 -1.96 -9.12 9.69
N VAL A 291 -2.46 -10.17 9.04
CA VAL A 291 -2.30 -11.56 9.45
C VAL A 291 -1.82 -12.34 8.23
N LEU A 292 -0.70 -13.05 8.37
CA LEU A 292 -0.21 -13.94 7.33
C LEU A 292 -0.91 -15.29 7.44
N VAL A 293 -1.50 -15.74 6.34
CA VAL A 293 -2.32 -16.94 6.27
C VAL A 293 -1.72 -17.89 5.26
N VAL A 294 -1.03 -18.92 5.75
CA VAL A 294 -0.38 -19.95 4.94
C VAL A 294 -1.40 -21.05 4.64
N ASN A 295 -2.01 -21.00 3.46
CA ASN A 295 -3.05 -21.94 3.04
C ASN A 295 -2.44 -23.18 2.36
N LYS A 296 -3.27 -24.22 2.14
CA LYS A 296 -2.88 -25.53 1.60
C LYS A 296 -1.89 -26.27 2.49
N TRP A 297 -1.92 -26.00 3.79
CA TRP A 297 -1.06 -26.68 4.77
C TRP A 297 -1.33 -28.19 4.90
N ASP A 298 -2.42 -28.66 4.31
CA ASP A 298 -2.72 -30.08 4.16
C ASP A 298 -1.87 -30.80 3.10
N LEU A 299 -1.24 -30.07 2.18
CA LEU A 299 -0.38 -30.61 1.13
C LEU A 299 1.10 -30.67 1.51
N ILE A 300 1.48 -30.10 2.66
CA ILE A 300 2.86 -30.15 3.17
C ILE A 300 3.03 -31.43 3.98
N ASP A 301 4.07 -32.19 3.65
CA ASP A 301 4.49 -33.35 4.45
C ASP A 301 4.97 -32.88 5.82
N LYS A 302 4.40 -33.48 6.88
CA LYS A 302 4.52 -32.96 8.24
C LYS A 302 5.48 -33.81 9.05
N GLU A 303 6.58 -33.21 9.43
CA GLU A 303 7.40 -33.63 10.55
C GLU A 303 7.16 -32.70 11.76
N THR A 304 7.64 -33.09 12.93
CA THR A 304 7.42 -32.35 14.19
C THR A 304 7.90 -30.90 14.13
N THR A 305 8.94 -30.59 13.33
CA THR A 305 9.54 -29.24 13.25
C THR A 305 9.11 -28.41 12.04
N THR A 306 8.43 -29.01 11.05
CA THR A 306 8.17 -28.38 9.74
C THR A 306 7.49 -27.03 9.84
N ALA A 307 6.50 -26.87 10.73
CA ALA A 307 5.80 -25.61 10.92
C ALA A 307 6.69 -24.51 11.52
N GLY A 308 7.60 -24.89 12.43
CA GLY A 308 8.55 -23.97 13.05
C GLY A 308 9.61 -23.48 12.07
N ASP A 309 10.13 -24.39 11.25
CA ASP A 309 11.15 -24.08 10.25
C ASP A 309 10.59 -23.23 9.11
N TYR A 310 9.37 -23.55 8.64
CA TYR A 310 8.66 -22.73 7.66
C TYR A 310 8.42 -21.31 8.19
N ARG A 311 7.99 -21.19 9.45
CA ARG A 311 7.79 -19.88 10.11
C ARG A 311 9.09 -19.08 10.14
N LYS A 312 10.22 -19.69 10.53
CA LYS A 312 11.53 -19.01 10.55
C LYS A 312 11.93 -18.57 9.14
N GLN A 313 11.72 -19.39 8.12
CA GLN A 313 12.04 -19.06 6.73
C GLN A 313 11.21 -17.86 6.24
N LEU A 314 9.91 -17.84 6.52
CA LEU A 314 9.05 -16.72 6.19
C LEU A 314 9.50 -15.42 6.87
N LEU A 315 9.75 -15.46 8.18
CA LEU A 315 10.17 -14.27 8.94
C LEU A 315 11.52 -13.73 8.44
N ARG A 316 12.45 -14.60 8.05
CA ARG A 316 13.72 -14.17 7.41
C ARG A 316 13.49 -13.43 6.10
N LYS A 317 12.60 -13.94 5.23
CA LYS A 317 12.25 -13.29 3.95
C LYS A 317 11.46 -11.99 4.14
N LEU A 318 10.69 -11.89 5.23
CA LEU A 318 9.87 -10.72 5.56
C LEU A 318 10.59 -9.66 6.39
N ALA A 319 11.80 -9.95 6.90
CA ALA A 319 12.55 -9.03 7.74
C ALA A 319 12.66 -7.65 7.05
N PRO A 320 12.39 -6.55 7.77
CA PRO A 320 12.15 -6.41 9.21
C PRO A 320 10.66 -6.46 9.63
N LEU A 321 9.76 -6.96 8.79
CA LEU A 321 8.32 -7.09 9.10
C LEU A 321 8.00 -8.40 9.85
N ASP A 322 8.77 -8.70 10.89
CA ASP A 322 8.71 -9.93 11.68
C ASP A 322 7.59 -9.96 12.75
N TYR A 323 6.85 -8.87 12.91
CA TYR A 323 5.75 -8.73 13.87
C TYR A 323 4.42 -9.35 13.41
N LEU A 324 4.40 -9.98 12.23
CA LEU A 324 3.18 -10.51 11.61
C LEU A 324 2.80 -11.87 12.21
N PRO A 325 1.55 -12.05 12.70
CA PRO A 325 1.08 -13.37 13.11
C PRO A 325 0.93 -14.29 11.91
N ILE A 326 1.42 -15.51 12.04
CA ILE A 326 1.42 -16.53 10.96
C ILE A 326 0.51 -17.69 11.37
N LEU A 327 -0.58 -17.89 10.63
CA LEU A 327 -1.47 -19.04 10.76
C LEU A 327 -1.34 -19.99 9.57
N PHE A 328 -1.20 -21.28 9.88
CA PHE A 328 -1.24 -22.36 8.91
C PHE A 328 -2.66 -22.90 8.81
N VAL A 329 -3.27 -22.83 7.63
CA VAL A 329 -4.68 -23.16 7.39
C VAL A 329 -4.81 -24.16 6.25
N SER A 330 -5.91 -24.92 6.28
CA SER A 330 -6.37 -25.69 5.13
C SER A 330 -7.82 -25.34 4.87
N THR A 331 -8.05 -24.62 3.79
CA THR A 331 -9.41 -24.29 3.34
C THR A 331 -10.20 -25.52 2.94
N VAL A 332 -9.57 -26.49 2.26
CA VAL A 332 -10.21 -27.75 1.85
C VAL A 332 -10.64 -28.58 3.06
N LYS A 333 -9.77 -28.72 4.07
CA LYS A 333 -10.09 -29.44 5.31
C LYS A 333 -10.83 -28.57 6.34
N LYS A 334 -11.18 -27.32 6.00
CA LYS A 334 -11.78 -26.31 6.91
C LYS A 334 -11.01 -26.10 8.22
N GLN A 335 -9.70 -26.36 8.20
CA GLN A 335 -8.85 -26.33 9.38
C GLN A 335 -8.35 -24.90 9.66
N ARG A 336 -8.62 -24.41 10.88
CA ARG A 336 -8.17 -23.11 11.44
C ARG A 336 -8.65 -21.86 10.69
N VAL A 337 -9.64 -21.97 9.80
CA VAL A 337 -10.24 -20.82 9.09
C VAL A 337 -10.88 -19.81 10.06
N TYR A 338 -11.65 -20.27 11.05
CA TYR A 338 -12.26 -19.39 12.05
C TYR A 338 -11.24 -18.75 13.00
N GLN A 339 -10.19 -19.50 13.38
CA GLN A 339 -9.10 -19.00 14.21
C GLN A 339 -8.34 -17.85 13.51
N THR A 340 -8.26 -17.87 12.17
CA THR A 340 -7.73 -16.74 11.40
C THR A 340 -8.56 -15.48 11.60
N ILE A 341 -9.89 -15.58 11.62
CA ILE A 341 -10.77 -14.44 11.86
C ILE A 341 -10.64 -13.95 13.30
N GLU A 342 -10.59 -14.85 14.28
CA GLU A 342 -10.35 -14.47 15.68
C GLU A 342 -9.02 -13.72 15.84
N LYS A 343 -7.95 -14.22 15.20
CA LYS A 343 -6.66 -13.52 15.22
C LYS A 343 -6.74 -12.16 14.54
N ALA A 344 -7.42 -12.05 13.40
CA ALA A 344 -7.60 -10.79 12.70
C ALA A 344 -8.31 -9.74 13.55
N LEU A 345 -9.35 -10.15 14.29
CA LEU A 345 -10.05 -9.27 15.22
C LEU A 345 -9.19 -8.92 16.44
N ALA A 346 -8.35 -9.84 16.94
CA ALA A 346 -7.37 -9.51 17.97
C ALA A 346 -6.34 -8.48 17.49
N VAL A 347 -5.86 -8.60 16.24
CA VAL A 347 -4.98 -7.60 15.62
C VAL A 347 -5.70 -6.26 15.46
N TYR A 348 -6.99 -6.26 15.13
CA TYR A 348 -7.79 -5.03 15.12
C TYR A 348 -7.88 -4.37 16.50
N GLN A 349 -8.11 -5.15 17.56
CA GLN A 349 -8.09 -4.61 18.93
C GLN A 349 -6.73 -4.01 19.29
N ASN A 350 -5.62 -4.68 18.92
CA ASN A 350 -4.27 -4.13 19.10
C ASN A 350 -4.07 -2.81 18.32
N LYS A 351 -4.72 -2.68 17.15
CA LYS A 351 -4.60 -1.51 16.28
C LYS A 351 -5.32 -0.29 16.84
N ILE A 352 -6.49 -0.46 17.44
CA ILE A 352 -7.28 0.64 18.03
C ILE A 352 -6.97 0.89 19.52
N LYS A 353 -6.08 0.08 20.11
CA LYS A 353 -5.69 0.17 21.52
C LYS A 353 -5.19 1.58 21.87
N LYS A 354 -5.85 2.22 22.84
CA LYS A 354 -5.39 3.46 23.47
C LYS A 354 -4.68 3.14 24.78
N ILE A 355 -3.48 3.68 24.96
CA ILE A 355 -2.65 3.52 26.15
C ILE A 355 -2.63 4.86 26.88
N PRO A 356 -3.02 4.90 28.16
CA PRO A 356 -2.88 6.09 28.98
C PRO A 356 -1.43 6.58 29.00
N THR A 357 -1.25 7.90 28.82
CA THR A 357 0.06 8.54 28.86
C THR A 357 0.87 8.16 30.10
N SER A 358 0.24 8.09 31.28
CA SER A 358 0.91 7.73 32.53
C SER A 358 1.49 6.31 32.49
N GLU A 359 0.71 5.34 32.02
CA GLU A 359 1.13 3.94 31.83
C GLU A 359 2.27 3.85 30.82
N LEU A 360 2.17 4.57 29.70
CA LEU A 360 3.19 4.60 28.67
C LEU A 360 4.53 5.13 29.20
N ASN A 361 4.51 6.26 29.92
CA ASN A 361 5.74 6.84 30.48
C ASN A 361 6.33 5.95 31.57
N LYS A 362 5.50 5.34 32.42
CA LYS A 362 5.94 4.41 33.47
C LYS A 362 6.66 3.19 32.88
N ALA A 363 6.22 2.70 31.72
CA ALA A 363 6.87 1.58 31.03
C ALA A 363 8.11 2.01 30.25
N MET A 364 8.02 3.08 29.47
CA MET A 364 9.04 3.42 28.46
C MET A 364 10.21 4.25 28.99
N LEU A 365 9.99 5.17 29.94
CA LEU A 365 11.06 6.04 30.42
C LEU A 365 12.20 5.26 31.10
N PRO A 366 11.94 4.28 31.99
CA PRO A 366 13.02 3.49 32.61
C PRO A 366 13.84 2.70 31.59
N ILE A 367 13.21 2.23 30.51
CA ILE A 367 13.88 1.50 29.43
C ILE A 367 14.84 2.43 28.66
N ILE A 368 14.38 3.66 28.39
CA ILE A 368 15.16 4.70 27.72
C ILE A 368 16.31 5.19 28.60
N GLU A 369 16.11 5.29 29.92
CA GLU A 369 17.17 5.62 30.86
C GLU A 369 18.25 4.53 30.93
N LYS A 370 17.84 3.25 30.91
CA LYS A 370 18.80 2.14 30.87
C LYS A 370 19.59 2.09 29.56
N ASN A 371 18.96 2.46 28.44
CA ASN A 371 19.58 2.46 27.12
C ASN A 371 19.31 3.79 26.41
N HIS A 372 20.16 4.78 26.68
CA HIS A 372 20.02 6.11 26.12
C HIS A 372 20.25 6.15 24.60
N PRO A 373 19.62 7.08 23.87
CA PRO A 373 19.96 7.32 22.49
C PRO A 373 21.43 7.76 22.37
N PRO A 374 22.18 7.24 21.38
CA PRO A 374 23.58 7.61 21.21
C PRO A 374 23.74 9.10 20.94
N ALA A 375 24.80 9.69 21.50
CA ALA A 375 25.14 11.08 21.24
C ALA A 375 25.58 11.25 19.78
N VAL A 376 25.13 12.34 19.15
CA VAL A 376 25.48 12.66 17.74
C VAL A 376 26.04 14.06 17.70
N LYS A 377 27.24 14.21 17.10
CA LYS A 377 27.96 15.50 17.04
C LYS A 377 28.15 16.14 18.43
N GLY A 378 28.49 15.33 19.43
CA GLY A 378 28.69 15.77 20.82
C GLY A 378 27.41 16.18 21.56
N LYS A 379 26.23 16.05 20.95
CA LYS A 379 24.96 16.40 21.58
C LYS A 379 24.27 15.16 22.14
N TYR A 380 24.05 15.17 23.46
CA TYR A 380 23.29 14.14 24.16
C TYR A 380 21.80 14.32 23.93
N ILE A 381 21.11 13.23 23.58
CA ILE A 381 19.68 13.26 23.32
C ILE A 381 18.95 12.79 24.56
N GLN A 382 18.10 13.65 25.12
CA GLN A 382 17.27 13.34 26.27
C GLN A 382 15.81 13.31 25.85
N ILE A 383 15.18 12.15 26.03
CA ILE A 383 13.74 11.97 25.86
C ILE A 383 13.10 12.15 27.23
N LYS A 384 12.22 13.15 27.36
CA LYS A 384 11.63 13.54 28.65
C LYS A 384 10.24 12.97 28.89
N TYR A 385 9.53 12.67 27.81
CA TYR A 385 8.11 12.36 27.84
C TYR A 385 7.70 11.66 26.55
N CYS A 386 6.73 10.77 26.63
CA CYS A 386 6.11 10.12 25.49
C CYS A 386 4.59 10.07 25.62
N THR A 387 3.88 10.08 24.50
CA THR A 387 2.42 9.97 24.47
C THR A 387 1.96 9.25 23.21
N GLN A 388 0.77 8.65 23.24
CA GLN A 388 0.15 8.12 22.06
C GLN A 388 -0.65 9.23 21.36
N VAL A 389 -0.44 9.38 20.05
CA VAL A 389 -1.17 10.33 19.20
C VAL A 389 -2.29 9.58 18.48
N THR A 390 -3.46 10.21 18.38
CA THR A 390 -4.59 9.68 17.61
C THR A 390 -4.20 9.54 16.13
N GLY A 391 -4.53 8.41 15.54
CA GLY A 391 -4.28 8.14 14.12
C GLY A 391 -4.73 6.75 13.70
N ASN A 392 -4.55 6.46 12.42
CA ASN A 392 -5.03 5.21 11.79
C ASN A 392 -4.19 3.97 12.15
N ALA A 393 -3.16 4.14 12.98
CA ALA A 393 -2.40 3.07 13.63
C ALA A 393 -1.72 3.60 14.90
N PRO A 394 -1.31 2.72 15.84
CA PRO A 394 -0.63 3.11 17.07
C PRO A 394 0.61 3.96 16.78
N THR A 395 0.50 5.25 17.10
CA THR A 395 1.53 6.25 16.84
C THR A 395 1.97 6.87 18.15
N PHE A 396 3.26 6.80 18.43
CA PHE A 396 3.84 7.27 19.69
C PHE A 396 4.77 8.45 19.43
N ALA A 397 4.48 9.58 20.06
CA ALA A 397 5.32 10.77 20.02
C ALA A 397 6.24 10.80 21.24
N PHE A 398 7.55 10.84 20.99
CA PHE A 398 8.57 11.02 22.02
C PHE A 398 9.12 12.44 21.93
N PHE A 399 9.12 13.15 23.05
CA PHE A 399 9.56 14.54 23.14
C PHE A 399 10.99 14.60 23.65
N CYS A 400 11.88 15.18 22.84
CA CYS A 400 13.30 15.28 23.15
C CYS A 400 13.90 16.64 22.75
N ASN A 401 15.11 16.91 23.24
CA ASN A 401 15.86 18.13 22.93
C ASN A 401 16.36 18.18 21.47
N HIS A 402 16.71 17.03 20.89
CA HIS A 402 17.28 16.93 19.54
C HIS A 402 16.65 15.81 18.70
N PRO A 403 15.40 15.96 18.23
CA PRO A 403 14.69 14.93 17.48
C PRO A 403 15.39 14.56 16.15
N ALA A 404 15.99 15.54 15.48
CA ALA A 404 16.69 15.34 14.20
C ALA A 404 17.95 14.45 14.29
N TYR A 405 18.46 14.20 15.50
CA TYR A 405 19.65 13.38 15.73
C TYR A 405 19.34 11.95 16.16
N ILE A 406 18.06 11.59 16.33
CA ILE A 406 17.70 10.21 16.62
C ILE A 406 18.01 9.32 15.42
N GLN A 407 18.85 8.30 15.64
CA GLN A 407 19.24 7.35 14.62
C GLN A 407 18.13 6.31 14.35
N PRO A 408 18.02 5.79 13.11
CA PRO A 408 17.03 4.77 12.75
C PRO A 408 17.05 3.53 13.65
N ASN A 409 18.23 3.06 14.06
CA ASN A 409 18.36 1.89 14.93
C ASN A 409 17.70 2.09 16.30
N TYR A 410 17.82 3.31 16.86
CA TYR A 410 17.18 3.63 18.14
C TYR A 410 15.65 3.71 17.99
N LYS A 411 15.17 4.23 16.85
CA LYS A 411 13.74 4.19 16.52
C LYS A 411 13.22 2.74 16.46
N SER A 412 13.94 1.84 15.79
CA SER A 412 13.59 0.41 15.73
C SER A 412 13.62 -0.24 17.11
N TYR A 413 14.59 0.11 17.95
CA TYR A 413 14.65 -0.33 19.35
C TYR A 413 13.39 0.07 20.13
N LEU A 414 12.98 1.34 20.08
CA LEU A 414 11.76 1.79 20.77
C LEU A 414 10.50 1.10 20.25
N VAL A 415 10.40 0.88 18.93
CA VAL A 415 9.30 0.10 18.33
C VAL A 415 9.24 -1.31 18.92
N ASN A 416 10.38 -2.00 19.03
CA ASN A 416 10.43 -3.34 19.58
C ASN A 416 10.07 -3.38 21.07
N GLN A 417 10.50 -2.38 21.85
CA GLN A 417 10.12 -2.25 23.26
C GLN A 417 8.62 -2.00 23.43
N LEU A 418 8.02 -1.12 22.61
CA LEU A 418 6.57 -0.90 22.59
C LEU A 418 5.81 -2.19 22.26
N ARG A 419 6.29 -2.95 21.28
CA ARG A 419 5.70 -4.26 20.91
C ARG A 419 5.73 -5.25 22.08
N ALA A 420 6.86 -5.34 22.77
CA ALA A 420 7.05 -6.27 23.89
C ALA A 420 6.14 -5.94 25.09
N HIS A 421 5.99 -4.66 25.43
CA HIS A 421 5.22 -4.24 26.62
C HIS A 421 3.72 -4.20 26.38
N PHE A 422 3.28 -3.77 25.19
CA PHE A 422 1.87 -3.46 24.95
C PHE A 422 1.17 -4.41 23.97
N ASN A 423 1.91 -5.40 23.43
CA ASN A 423 1.45 -6.37 22.44
C ASN A 423 0.82 -5.70 21.20
N PHE A 424 1.67 -5.33 20.25
CA PHE A 424 1.25 -4.81 18.94
C PHE A 424 1.44 -5.83 17.81
N GLU A 425 1.33 -7.12 18.11
CA GLU A 425 1.40 -8.19 17.09
C GLU A 425 0.41 -7.92 15.95
N GLY A 426 0.89 -8.04 14.71
CA GLY A 426 0.11 -7.79 13.48
C GLY A 426 -0.12 -6.33 13.13
N VAL A 427 0.33 -5.37 13.94
CA VAL A 427 0.06 -3.94 13.72
C VAL A 427 1.34 -3.16 13.42
N PRO A 428 1.39 -2.33 12.37
CA PRO A 428 2.47 -1.36 12.17
C PRO A 428 2.49 -0.29 13.28
N VAL A 429 3.54 -0.29 14.12
CA VAL A 429 3.73 0.75 15.15
C VAL A 429 4.52 1.92 14.57
N GLN A 430 4.08 3.15 14.82
CA GLN A 430 4.78 4.36 14.42
C GLN A 430 5.40 5.07 15.62
N VAL A 431 6.62 5.56 15.42
CA VAL A 431 7.35 6.37 16.40
C VAL A 431 7.76 7.67 15.72
N VAL A 432 7.38 8.79 16.33
CA VAL A 432 7.73 10.14 15.89
C VAL A 432 8.45 10.87 17.02
N PHE A 433 9.43 11.70 16.68
CA PHE A 433 10.17 12.48 17.65
C PHE A 433 9.85 13.96 17.45
N LYS A 434 9.46 14.63 18.53
CA LYS A 434 9.14 16.06 18.51
C LYS A 434 10.11 16.82 19.41
N LYS A 435 10.44 18.04 19.01
CA LYS A 435 11.19 18.94 19.88
C LYS A 435 10.24 19.38 20.99
N LYS A 436 10.71 19.31 22.23
CA LYS A 436 9.98 19.89 23.36
C LYS A 436 9.99 21.42 23.26
#